data_AF-A0A426QXS0-F1
#
_entry.id   AF-A0A426QXS0-F1
#
_cell.length_a   1.000
_cell.length_b   1.000
_cell.length_c   1.000
_cell.angle_alpha   90.00
_cell.angle_beta   90.00
_cell.angle_gamma   90.00
#
_symmetry.space_group_name_H-M   'P 1'
#
loop_
_entity.id
_entity.type
_entity.pdbx_description
1 polymer ?
#
loop_
_entity_poly.entity_id
_entity_poly.type
_entity_poly.pdbx_seq_one_letter_code
_entity_poly.pdbx_strand_id
1 'polypeptide(L)'
;MELLDKLCGALDGMPLAIELAAAQCRTLSVRQLVDNLDDRFEVLRGGPRTNLRHSTMLAAVEWSYASLAPSEKALFEDLAIFDGGFDLDAARTVTGHRGIIADLGALIDKSLIKSSGGDPRRYRMLETLRSFAALHRDPDRSAELRQRHSEWVVAMAEEAYFGLRGPECPRWMTRLDHDMPNVRSALEHLDNTSETYLRIVGSLYWFWYRRGHVAEGLRYLESAMKAKDIGIGVLVRAVAGLTITRYLAGDISGLLESFGRLGELEPETHSDKVARSDVLVSLAFFEAGAGLTEQAVVHADEALVVADALDAPYTKAEALMSAGTAFLRSGDMIRAEELLEYSTAVAADCGYQWCEASALWIHAKVDLAQGRWGGPAELKLQRMIDACDSVSDTSSWMVGLATLAYALFRRGDIDSATRLLGVVDRQVEMIGYVPSAMDPIDIGRYDQEIRSAVDDDTLRRNIEVGRQLTRGEVRELVFAAVPSSQ
;
A
#
# COMPACT_ATOMS: atom_id res chain seq x y z
N MET A 1 13.86 8.73 -22.83
CA MET A 1 14.40 7.81 -21.79
C MET A 1 13.28 6.97 -21.22
N GLU A 2 12.22 7.57 -20.66
CA GLU A 2 11.08 6.87 -20.05
C GLU A 2 10.42 5.77 -20.90
N LEU A 3 10.21 5.99 -22.21
CA LEU A 3 9.70 4.95 -23.13
C LEU A 3 10.68 3.80 -23.37
N LEU A 4 11.99 4.10 -23.38
CA LEU A 4 13.03 3.08 -23.51
C LEU A 4 13.19 2.29 -22.22
N ASP A 5 13.06 2.94 -21.06
CA ASP A 5 13.10 2.28 -19.75
C ASP A 5 11.86 1.40 -19.55
N LYS A 6 10.67 1.86 -19.94
CA LYS A 6 9.44 1.06 -19.94
C LYS A 6 9.54 -0.14 -20.89
N LEU A 7 10.12 0.06 -22.07
CA LEU A 7 10.35 -1.03 -23.03
C LEU A 7 11.42 -2.01 -22.55
N CYS A 8 12.54 -1.55 -22.02
CA CYS A 8 13.60 -2.41 -21.48
C CYS A 8 13.13 -3.15 -20.22
N GLY A 9 12.32 -2.51 -19.39
CA GLY A 9 11.68 -3.12 -18.22
C GLY A 9 10.68 -4.21 -18.62
N ALA A 10 9.80 -3.94 -19.59
CA ALA A 10 8.90 -4.96 -20.14
C ALA A 10 9.61 -6.12 -20.86
N LEU A 11 10.88 -5.92 -21.23
CA LEU A 11 11.74 -6.91 -21.86
C LEU A 11 12.81 -7.47 -20.91
N ASP A 12 12.66 -7.25 -19.60
CA ASP A 12 13.51 -7.77 -18.52
C ASP A 12 15.00 -7.43 -18.66
N GLY A 13 15.34 -6.36 -19.39
CA GLY A 13 16.73 -5.98 -19.67
C GLY A 13 17.52 -7.03 -20.47
N MET A 14 16.85 -8.03 -21.05
CA MET A 14 17.51 -9.12 -21.77
C MET A 14 18.13 -8.56 -23.07
N PRO A 15 19.46 -8.63 -23.28
CA PRO A 15 20.12 -8.00 -24.42
C PRO A 15 19.51 -8.42 -25.77
N LEU A 16 19.11 -9.69 -25.89
CA LEU A 16 18.48 -10.23 -27.09
C LEU A 16 17.07 -9.69 -27.34
N ALA A 17 16.30 -9.44 -26.28
CA ALA A 17 14.96 -8.88 -26.39
C ALA A 17 15.01 -7.39 -26.79
N ILE A 18 16.01 -6.68 -26.26
CA ILE A 18 16.30 -5.28 -26.64
C ILE A 18 16.78 -5.20 -28.09
N GLU A 19 17.67 -6.09 -28.54
CA GLU A 19 18.07 -6.17 -29.97
C GLU A 19 16.87 -6.44 -30.89
N LEU A 20 15.95 -7.32 -30.47
CA LEU A 20 14.74 -7.63 -31.23
C LEU A 20 13.79 -6.44 -31.33
N ALA A 21 13.58 -5.73 -30.23
CA ALA A 21 12.78 -4.50 -30.23
C ALA A 21 13.44 -3.42 -31.10
N ALA A 22 14.77 -3.27 -31.01
CA ALA A 22 15.53 -2.33 -31.84
C ALA A 22 15.45 -2.68 -33.34
N ALA A 23 15.39 -3.97 -33.70
CA ALA A 23 15.21 -4.39 -35.10
C ALA A 23 13.84 -4.01 -35.67
N GLN A 24 12.79 -3.97 -34.83
CA GLN A 24 11.43 -3.56 -35.22
C GLN A 24 11.27 -2.04 -35.33
N CYS A 25 12.25 -1.25 -34.86
CA CYS A 25 12.25 0.21 -35.03
C CYS A 25 12.33 0.67 -36.50
N ARG A 26 12.56 -0.26 -37.44
CA ARG A 26 12.48 0.00 -38.89
C ARG A 26 11.04 0.11 -39.41
N THR A 27 10.08 -0.44 -38.68
CA THR A 27 8.67 -0.55 -39.08
C THR A 27 7.71 0.09 -38.07
N LEU A 28 8.07 0.11 -36.78
CA LEU A 28 7.26 0.66 -35.71
C LEU A 28 8.06 1.71 -34.92
N SER A 29 7.37 2.74 -34.41
CA SER A 29 7.99 3.65 -33.45
C SER A 29 8.11 2.98 -32.07
N VAL A 30 9.05 3.45 -31.25
CA VAL A 30 9.26 2.94 -29.87
C VAL A 30 7.98 3.07 -29.03
N ARG A 31 7.19 4.13 -29.22
CA ARG A 31 5.89 4.32 -28.56
C ARG A 31 4.89 3.23 -28.96
N GLN A 32 4.77 2.94 -30.26
CA GLN A 32 3.92 1.85 -30.76
C GLN A 32 4.40 0.48 -30.25
N LEU A 33 5.70 0.25 -30.11
CA LEU A 33 6.21 -1.00 -29.52
C LEU A 33 5.81 -1.18 -28.05
N VAL A 34 5.70 -0.08 -27.30
CA VAL A 34 5.23 -0.07 -25.90
C VAL A 34 3.71 -0.23 -25.83
N ASP A 35 2.97 0.47 -26.68
CA ASP A 35 1.50 0.45 -26.68
C ASP A 35 0.91 -0.88 -27.20
N ASN A 36 1.69 -1.66 -27.96
CA ASN A 36 1.31 -2.99 -28.45
C ASN A 36 1.91 -4.14 -27.61
N LEU A 37 2.37 -3.87 -26.38
CA LEU A 37 2.84 -4.93 -25.47
C LEU A 37 1.69 -5.86 -25.04
N ASP A 38 0.48 -5.32 -24.88
CA ASP A 38 -0.72 -6.05 -24.47
C ASP A 38 -1.34 -6.87 -25.63
N ASP A 39 -1.19 -6.41 -26.88
CA ASP A 39 -1.71 -7.07 -28.09
C ASP A 39 -0.89 -8.31 -28.52
N ARG A 40 0.18 -8.64 -27.79
CA ARG A 40 1.01 -9.84 -28.04
C ARG A 40 0.28 -11.14 -27.78
N PHE A 41 -0.91 -11.15 -27.18
CA PHE A 41 -1.71 -12.35 -27.00
C PHE A 41 -2.63 -12.68 -28.19
N GLU A 42 -3.01 -11.72 -29.05
CA GLU A 42 -3.79 -11.99 -30.27
C GLU A 42 -2.91 -12.29 -31.50
N VAL A 43 -1.71 -11.71 -31.59
CA VAL A 43 -0.74 -11.94 -32.68
C VAL A 43 -0.04 -13.31 -32.59
N LEU A 44 -0.36 -14.12 -31.57
CA LEU A 44 0.02 -15.53 -31.44
C LEU A 44 -0.65 -16.46 -32.47
N ARG A 45 -1.43 -15.93 -33.44
CA ARG A 45 -2.14 -16.71 -34.47
C ARG A 45 -1.67 -16.53 -35.93
N GLY A 46 -0.55 -15.88 -36.21
CA GLY A 46 0.24 -16.23 -37.41
C GLY A 46 0.82 -15.08 -38.24
N GLY A 47 2.13 -15.20 -38.52
CA GLY A 47 2.84 -14.48 -39.58
C GLY A 47 4.19 -15.16 -39.93
N PRO A 48 4.65 -15.20 -41.20
CA PRO A 48 5.61 -16.23 -41.65
C PRO A 48 7.08 -16.09 -41.21
N ARG A 49 7.48 -14.99 -40.53
CA ARG A 49 8.89 -14.74 -40.17
C ARG A 49 9.17 -14.58 -38.66
N THR A 50 8.15 -14.42 -37.82
CA THR A 50 8.23 -14.45 -36.34
C THR A 50 8.26 -15.88 -35.78
N ASN A 51 7.89 -16.87 -36.59
CA ASN A 51 7.81 -18.29 -36.20
C ASN A 51 9.16 -18.96 -35.90
N LEU A 52 10.30 -18.49 -36.44
CA LEU A 52 11.57 -19.20 -36.29
C LEU A 52 12.22 -19.06 -34.90
N ARG A 53 12.18 -17.87 -34.26
CA ARG A 53 12.74 -17.65 -32.91
C ARG A 53 11.78 -18.09 -31.80
N HIS A 54 10.47 -17.87 -31.96
CA HIS A 54 9.47 -18.39 -31.03
C HIS A 54 9.40 -19.91 -31.05
N SER A 55 9.54 -20.55 -32.22
CA SER A 55 9.70 -22.01 -32.27
C SER A 55 11.00 -22.47 -31.60
N THR A 56 12.11 -21.73 -31.65
CA THR A 56 13.33 -22.14 -30.95
C THR A 56 13.21 -22.00 -29.43
N MET A 57 12.56 -20.93 -28.95
CA MET A 57 12.33 -20.74 -27.51
C MET A 57 11.29 -21.72 -26.97
N LEU A 58 10.16 -21.91 -27.64
CA LEU A 58 9.20 -22.96 -27.31
C LEU A 58 9.83 -24.34 -27.40
N ALA A 59 10.62 -24.65 -28.43
CA ALA A 59 11.33 -25.92 -28.54
C ALA A 59 12.37 -26.11 -27.42
N ALA A 60 13.04 -25.05 -26.98
CA ALA A 60 13.96 -25.11 -25.84
C ALA A 60 13.22 -25.36 -24.52
N VAL A 61 12.05 -24.74 -24.33
CA VAL A 61 11.17 -24.99 -23.18
C VAL A 61 10.61 -26.42 -23.23
N GLU A 62 10.10 -26.87 -24.38
CA GLU A 62 9.60 -28.23 -24.61
C GLU A 62 10.69 -29.27 -24.38
N TRP A 63 11.91 -29.03 -24.84
CA TRP A 63 13.05 -29.92 -24.60
C TRP A 63 13.41 -29.99 -23.11
N SER A 64 13.49 -28.83 -22.45
CA SER A 64 13.77 -28.74 -21.01
C SER A 64 12.68 -29.44 -20.21
N TYR A 65 11.42 -29.20 -20.54
CA TYR A 65 10.25 -29.84 -19.94
C TYR A 65 10.20 -31.35 -20.21
N ALA A 66 10.50 -31.80 -21.44
CA ALA A 66 10.55 -33.22 -21.78
C ALA A 66 11.62 -33.99 -20.97
N SER A 67 12.72 -33.31 -20.61
CA SER A 67 13.80 -33.87 -19.78
C SER A 67 13.46 -33.99 -18.28
N LEU A 68 12.36 -33.37 -17.84
CA LEU A 68 11.95 -33.39 -16.43
C LEU A 68 11.44 -34.77 -16.01
N ALA A 69 11.82 -35.17 -14.80
CA ALA A 69 11.21 -36.33 -14.13
C ALA A 69 9.71 -36.05 -13.84
N PRO A 70 8.86 -37.07 -13.67
CA PRO A 70 7.43 -36.87 -13.43
C PRO A 70 7.12 -35.95 -12.23
N SER A 71 7.88 -36.03 -11.14
CA SER A 71 7.71 -35.16 -9.97
C SER A 71 8.12 -33.71 -10.27
N GLU A 72 9.20 -33.52 -11.02
CA GLU A 72 9.66 -32.19 -11.46
C GLU A 72 8.65 -31.54 -12.41
N LYS A 73 8.02 -32.31 -13.31
CA LYS A 73 6.94 -31.82 -14.21
C LYS A 73 5.74 -31.34 -13.41
N ALA A 74 5.26 -32.17 -12.48
CA ALA A 74 4.13 -31.81 -11.63
C ALA A 74 4.41 -30.54 -10.83
N LEU A 75 5.60 -30.40 -10.24
CA LEU A 75 5.96 -29.18 -9.52
C LEU A 75 6.06 -27.96 -10.47
N PHE A 76 6.70 -28.11 -11.63
CA PHE A 76 6.82 -27.03 -12.61
C PHE A 76 5.44 -26.54 -13.08
N GLU A 77 4.55 -27.48 -13.41
CA GLU A 77 3.16 -27.19 -13.76
C GLU A 77 2.48 -26.47 -12.61
N ASP A 78 2.49 -27.00 -11.38
CA ASP A 78 1.80 -26.46 -10.22
C ASP A 78 2.29 -25.04 -9.83
N LEU A 79 3.60 -24.79 -9.92
CA LEU A 79 4.19 -23.49 -9.58
C LEU A 79 3.71 -22.34 -10.47
N ALA A 80 3.13 -22.63 -11.64
CA ALA A 80 2.56 -21.60 -12.49
C ALA A 80 1.29 -20.93 -11.91
N ILE A 81 0.81 -21.39 -10.75
CA ILE A 81 -0.31 -20.77 -10.02
C ILE A 81 0.10 -19.41 -9.43
N PHE A 82 1.38 -19.24 -9.10
CA PHE A 82 1.89 -18.00 -8.55
C PHE A 82 2.12 -16.98 -9.66
N ASP A 83 1.53 -15.81 -9.48
CA ASP A 83 1.83 -14.65 -10.29
C ASP A 83 2.95 -13.83 -9.64
N GLY A 84 3.93 -13.40 -10.44
CA GLY A 84 5.17 -12.81 -9.94
C GLY A 84 6.17 -13.82 -9.34
N GLY A 85 5.92 -14.31 -8.11
CA GLY A 85 6.87 -15.19 -7.42
C GLY A 85 6.37 -15.76 -6.09
N PHE A 86 7.23 -16.53 -5.42
CA PHE A 86 6.89 -17.26 -4.20
C PHE A 86 8.14 -17.55 -3.36
N ASP A 87 7.97 -17.82 -2.07
CA ASP A 87 9.00 -18.48 -1.26
C ASP A 87 8.72 -19.99 -1.13
N LEU A 88 9.63 -20.68 -0.45
CA LEU A 88 9.55 -22.13 -0.29
C LEU A 88 8.35 -22.58 0.55
N ASP A 89 7.89 -21.75 1.48
CA ASP A 89 6.73 -22.08 2.33
C ASP A 89 5.43 -21.94 1.55
N ALA A 90 5.27 -20.83 0.81
CA ALA A 90 4.16 -20.62 -0.11
C ALA A 90 4.06 -21.77 -1.11
N ALA A 91 5.17 -22.15 -1.75
CA ALA A 91 5.20 -23.26 -2.70
C ALA A 91 4.75 -24.58 -2.06
N ARG A 92 5.22 -24.91 -0.85
CA ARG A 92 4.76 -26.12 -0.13
C ARG A 92 3.28 -26.08 0.19
N THR A 93 2.81 -24.95 0.73
CA THR A 93 1.44 -24.79 1.19
C THR A 93 0.45 -24.88 0.04
N VAL A 94 0.71 -24.17 -1.06
CA VAL A 94 -0.20 -24.13 -2.21
C VAL A 94 -0.11 -25.42 -3.03
N THR A 95 1.08 -25.93 -3.32
CA THR A 95 1.20 -27.13 -4.17
C THR A 95 0.97 -28.44 -3.41
N GLY A 96 1.28 -28.50 -2.11
CA GLY A 96 1.29 -29.76 -1.36
C GLY A 96 2.36 -30.75 -1.85
N HIS A 97 3.32 -30.29 -2.66
CA HIS A 97 4.28 -31.15 -3.35
C HIS A 97 5.28 -31.79 -2.38
N ARG A 98 5.40 -33.12 -2.44
CA ARG A 98 6.36 -33.89 -1.63
C ARG A 98 7.74 -33.85 -2.28
N GLY A 99 8.80 -33.69 -1.49
CA GLY A 99 10.17 -33.65 -2.02
C GLY A 99 10.55 -32.34 -2.72
N ILE A 100 9.75 -31.28 -2.55
CA ILE A 100 9.89 -29.98 -3.23
C ILE A 100 11.30 -29.37 -3.23
N ILE A 101 12.13 -29.62 -2.21
CA ILE A 101 13.50 -29.06 -2.17
C ILE A 101 14.33 -29.62 -3.33
N ALA A 102 14.28 -30.94 -3.55
CA ALA A 102 15.06 -31.59 -4.59
C ALA A 102 14.55 -31.19 -5.98
N ASP A 103 13.23 -31.24 -6.18
CA ASP A 103 12.63 -30.91 -7.47
C ASP A 103 12.78 -29.42 -7.81
N LEU A 104 12.62 -28.51 -6.84
CA LEU A 104 12.87 -27.07 -7.04
C LEU A 104 14.34 -26.80 -7.40
N GLY A 105 15.28 -27.50 -6.75
CA GLY A 105 16.71 -27.45 -7.10
C GLY A 105 16.93 -27.85 -8.56
N ALA A 106 16.34 -28.97 -8.99
CA ALA A 106 16.43 -29.43 -10.37
C ALA A 106 15.81 -28.46 -11.39
N LEU A 107 14.71 -27.80 -11.05
CA LEU A 107 14.10 -26.76 -11.90
C LEU A 107 14.97 -25.50 -11.99
N ILE A 108 15.69 -25.15 -10.92
CA ILE A 108 16.67 -24.04 -10.92
C ILE A 108 17.89 -24.39 -11.77
N ASP A 109 18.45 -25.59 -11.62
CA ASP A 109 19.60 -26.06 -12.40
C ASP A 109 19.29 -26.08 -13.91
N LYS A 110 18.04 -26.38 -14.26
CA LYS A 110 17.53 -26.35 -15.64
C LYS A 110 17.04 -24.96 -16.08
N SER A 111 17.21 -23.92 -15.25
CA SER A 111 16.80 -22.53 -15.52
C SER A 111 15.30 -22.34 -15.81
N LEU A 112 14.45 -23.26 -15.36
CA LEU A 112 12.99 -23.16 -15.45
C LEU A 112 12.39 -22.32 -14.32
N ILE A 113 13.11 -22.20 -13.21
CA ILE A 113 12.82 -21.30 -12.09
C ILE A 113 14.06 -20.46 -11.80
N LYS A 114 13.87 -19.17 -11.54
CA LYS A 114 14.94 -18.26 -11.10
C LYS A 114 14.88 -18.05 -9.60
N SER A 115 16.02 -18.10 -8.92
CA SER A 115 16.15 -17.63 -7.53
C SER A 115 16.49 -16.14 -7.55
N SER A 116 15.69 -15.33 -6.85
CA SER A 116 15.81 -13.86 -6.82
C SER A 116 16.53 -13.33 -5.57
N GLY A 117 17.12 -14.21 -4.75
CA GLY A 117 17.74 -13.84 -3.47
C GLY A 117 16.72 -13.62 -2.35
N GLY A 118 17.14 -12.95 -1.27
CA GLY A 118 16.32 -12.67 -0.09
C GLY A 118 16.39 -13.73 1.03
N ASP A 119 15.88 -13.36 2.20
CA ASP A 119 15.62 -14.25 3.34
C ASP A 119 14.22 -13.95 3.90
N PRO A 120 13.22 -14.85 3.73
CA PRO A 120 13.34 -16.14 3.04
C PRO A 120 13.65 -16.00 1.55
N ARG A 121 14.34 -17.00 1.00
CA ARG A 121 14.71 -17.02 -0.42
C ARG A 121 13.47 -17.03 -1.31
N ARG A 122 13.45 -16.12 -2.29
CA ARG A 122 12.37 -15.98 -3.26
C ARG A 122 12.72 -16.64 -4.60
N TYR A 123 11.68 -17.15 -5.25
CA TYR A 123 11.72 -17.80 -6.53
C TYR A 123 10.71 -17.15 -7.47
N ARG A 124 11.01 -17.15 -8.76
CA ARG A 124 10.07 -16.70 -9.80
C ARG A 124 10.13 -17.60 -11.02
N MET A 125 8.97 -17.81 -11.63
CA MET A 125 8.84 -18.40 -12.95
C MET A 125 8.72 -17.27 -13.98
N LEU A 126 9.43 -17.36 -15.11
CA LEU A 126 9.26 -16.38 -16.18
C LEU A 126 7.86 -16.51 -16.79
N GLU A 127 7.25 -15.41 -17.19
CA GLU A 127 5.87 -15.39 -17.69
C GLU A 127 5.64 -16.40 -18.82
N THR A 128 6.57 -16.49 -19.78
CA THR A 128 6.48 -17.47 -20.88
C THR A 128 6.49 -18.92 -20.41
N LEU A 129 7.27 -19.23 -19.37
CA LEU A 129 7.32 -20.57 -18.76
C LEU A 129 6.05 -20.82 -17.95
N ARG A 130 5.53 -19.79 -17.27
CA ARG A 130 4.28 -19.84 -16.51
C ARG A 130 3.10 -20.15 -17.41
N SER A 131 2.96 -19.45 -18.54
CA SER A 131 1.92 -19.73 -19.52
C SER A 131 2.03 -21.15 -20.09
N PHE A 132 3.26 -21.59 -20.41
CA PHE A 132 3.50 -22.95 -20.90
C PHE A 132 3.10 -24.01 -19.85
N ALA A 133 3.57 -23.86 -18.61
CA ALA A 133 3.26 -24.74 -17.48
C ALA A 133 1.75 -24.81 -17.18
N ALA A 134 1.07 -23.66 -17.17
CA ALA A 134 -0.37 -23.59 -16.94
C ALA A 134 -1.18 -24.31 -18.03
N LEU A 135 -0.74 -24.27 -19.29
CA LEU A 135 -1.39 -24.99 -20.39
C LEU A 135 -1.22 -26.51 -20.31
N HIS A 136 -0.17 -26.99 -19.64
CA HIS A 136 0.11 -28.42 -19.48
C HIS A 136 -0.51 -29.00 -18.21
N ARG A 137 -0.99 -28.15 -17.30
CA ARG A 137 -1.61 -28.58 -16.05
C ARG A 137 -3.02 -29.12 -16.28
N ASP A 138 -3.33 -30.23 -15.61
CA ASP A 138 -4.68 -30.79 -15.59
C ASP A 138 -5.73 -29.74 -15.09
N PRO A 139 -6.93 -29.65 -15.70
CA PRO A 139 -7.96 -28.69 -15.31
C PRO A 139 -8.48 -28.86 -13.87
N ASP A 140 -8.65 -30.09 -13.39
CA ASP A 140 -9.13 -30.36 -12.02
C ASP A 140 -8.05 -29.96 -11.02
N ARG A 141 -6.78 -30.28 -11.33
CA ARG A 141 -5.63 -29.80 -10.55
C ARG A 141 -5.53 -28.28 -10.53
N SER A 142 -5.85 -27.61 -11.64
CA SER A 142 -5.89 -26.15 -11.73
C SER A 142 -6.97 -25.55 -10.83
N ALA A 143 -8.15 -26.17 -10.74
CA ALA A 143 -9.20 -25.75 -9.82
C ALA A 143 -8.80 -25.95 -8.35
N GLU A 144 -8.20 -27.09 -8.00
CA GLU A 144 -7.69 -27.36 -6.65
C GLU A 144 -6.64 -26.32 -6.23
N LEU A 145 -5.67 -26.04 -7.10
CA LEU A 145 -4.60 -25.08 -6.80
C LEU A 145 -5.11 -23.65 -6.66
N ARG A 146 -6.12 -23.25 -7.46
CA ARG A 146 -6.77 -21.95 -7.28
C ARG A 146 -7.40 -21.83 -5.90
N GLN A 147 -8.10 -22.87 -5.43
CA GLN A 147 -8.68 -22.88 -4.08
C GLN A 147 -7.59 -22.75 -3.00
N ARG A 148 -6.55 -23.58 -3.07
CA ARG A 148 -5.43 -23.56 -2.12
C ARG A 148 -4.65 -22.25 -2.15
N HIS A 149 -4.49 -21.65 -3.33
CA HIS A 149 -3.84 -20.36 -3.50
C HIS A 149 -4.67 -19.24 -2.86
N SER A 150 -5.99 -19.21 -3.09
CA SER A 150 -6.88 -18.26 -2.44
C SER A 150 -6.88 -18.40 -0.92
N GLU A 151 -6.89 -19.63 -0.39
CA GLU A 151 -6.77 -19.89 1.06
C GLU A 151 -5.44 -19.40 1.64
N TRP A 152 -4.33 -19.61 0.91
CA TRP A 152 -3.02 -19.08 1.29
C TRP A 152 -2.98 -17.55 1.27
N VAL A 153 -3.56 -16.90 0.26
CA VAL A 153 -3.66 -15.43 0.19
C VAL A 153 -4.51 -14.88 1.33
N VAL A 154 -5.64 -15.53 1.66
CA VAL A 154 -6.48 -15.15 2.80
C VAL A 154 -5.69 -15.21 4.10
N ALA A 155 -5.00 -16.32 4.36
CA ALA A 155 -4.21 -16.48 5.58
C ALA A 155 -3.11 -15.42 5.69
N MET A 156 -2.37 -15.17 4.60
CA MET A 156 -1.37 -14.12 4.53
C MET A 156 -1.96 -12.73 4.80
N ALA A 157 -3.12 -12.42 4.19
CA ALA A 157 -3.77 -11.13 4.34
C ALA A 157 -4.24 -10.90 5.79
N GLU A 158 -4.85 -11.90 6.42
CA GLU A 158 -5.33 -11.82 7.80
C GLU A 158 -4.20 -11.68 8.82
N GLU A 159 -3.08 -12.37 8.60
CA GLU A 159 -1.88 -12.17 9.41
C GLU A 159 -1.28 -10.76 9.21
N ALA A 160 -1.25 -10.28 7.96
CA ALA A 160 -0.77 -8.94 7.64
C ALA A 160 -1.61 -7.86 8.32
N TYR A 161 -2.93 -8.04 8.44
CA TYR A 161 -3.82 -7.07 9.08
C TYR A 161 -3.35 -6.66 10.49
N PHE A 162 -3.00 -7.65 11.31
CA PHE A 162 -2.47 -7.40 12.66
C PHE A 162 -0.98 -7.03 12.62
N GLY A 163 -0.20 -7.68 11.76
CA GLY A 163 1.24 -7.46 11.67
C GLY A 163 1.62 -6.05 11.17
N LEU A 164 0.78 -5.40 10.38
CA LEU A 164 0.95 -4.01 9.95
C LEU A 164 0.72 -3.00 11.10
N ARG A 165 0.08 -3.43 12.19
CA ARG A 165 -0.20 -2.61 13.39
C ARG A 165 0.73 -2.90 14.56
N GLY A 166 1.95 -3.35 14.26
CA GLY A 166 2.93 -3.69 15.29
C GLY A 166 4.36 -3.72 14.75
N PRO A 167 5.31 -4.25 15.53
CA PRO A 167 6.74 -4.18 15.22
C PRO A 167 7.13 -4.94 13.95
N GLU A 168 6.30 -5.90 13.52
CA GLU A 168 6.50 -6.70 12.30
C GLU A 168 6.13 -5.95 11.02
N CYS A 169 5.66 -4.71 11.11
CA CYS A 169 5.22 -3.92 9.97
C CYS A 169 6.26 -3.85 8.82
N PRO A 170 7.56 -3.58 9.06
CA PRO A 170 8.54 -3.55 7.96
C PRO A 170 8.63 -4.87 7.19
N ARG A 171 8.54 -6.01 7.91
CA ARG A 171 8.54 -7.35 7.32
C ARG A 171 7.30 -7.57 6.46
N TRP A 172 6.13 -7.19 6.97
CA TRP A 172 4.86 -7.32 6.25
C TRP A 172 4.78 -6.43 5.02
N MET A 173 5.21 -5.17 5.13
CA MET A 173 5.24 -4.24 4.00
C MET A 173 6.13 -4.77 2.87
N THR A 174 7.33 -5.28 3.20
CA THR A 174 8.24 -5.91 2.23
C THR A 174 7.64 -7.16 1.60
N ARG A 175 7.00 -8.02 2.40
CA ARG A 175 6.34 -9.23 1.89
C ARG A 175 5.21 -8.89 0.93
N LEU A 176 4.34 -7.95 1.30
CA LEU A 176 3.21 -7.54 0.48
C LEU A 176 3.66 -6.90 -0.84
N ASP A 177 4.71 -6.08 -0.85
CA ASP A 177 5.30 -5.55 -2.09
C ASP A 177 5.66 -6.67 -3.08
N HIS A 178 6.14 -7.82 -2.57
CA HIS A 178 6.45 -8.99 -3.40
C HIS A 178 5.26 -9.86 -3.76
N ASP A 179 4.27 -9.98 -2.87
CA ASP A 179 3.15 -10.91 -3.01
C ASP A 179 1.89 -10.25 -3.62
N MET A 180 1.89 -8.94 -3.89
CA MET A 180 0.74 -8.28 -4.53
C MET A 180 0.29 -8.86 -5.88
N PRO A 181 1.17 -9.32 -6.79
CA PRO A 181 0.73 -10.00 -7.99
C PRO A 181 -0.11 -11.26 -7.68
N ASN A 182 0.30 -12.06 -6.68
CA ASN A 182 -0.48 -13.20 -6.22
C ASN A 182 -1.85 -12.79 -5.65
N VAL A 183 -1.90 -11.71 -4.86
CA VAL A 183 -3.17 -11.19 -4.33
C VAL A 183 -4.11 -10.78 -5.46
N ARG A 184 -3.62 -10.00 -6.43
CA ARG A 184 -4.41 -9.56 -7.59
C ARG A 184 -4.96 -10.74 -8.37
N SER A 185 -4.09 -11.74 -8.65
CA SER A 185 -4.49 -12.96 -9.35
C SER A 185 -5.55 -13.77 -8.59
N ALA A 186 -5.46 -13.86 -7.25
CA ALA A 186 -6.50 -14.51 -6.45
C ALA A 186 -7.84 -13.76 -6.53
N LEU A 187 -7.82 -12.43 -6.40
CA LEU A 187 -9.02 -11.59 -6.44
C LEU A 187 -9.74 -11.65 -7.79
N GLU A 188 -9.02 -11.82 -8.91
CA GLU A 188 -9.61 -11.95 -10.26
C GLU A 188 -10.52 -13.17 -10.42
N HIS A 189 -10.31 -14.23 -9.63
CA HIS A 189 -11.06 -15.48 -9.73
C HIS A 189 -12.16 -15.62 -8.67
N LEU A 190 -12.29 -14.63 -7.79
CA LEU A 190 -13.26 -14.63 -6.71
C LEU A 190 -14.44 -13.72 -7.05
N ASP A 191 -15.64 -14.11 -6.61
CA ASP A 191 -16.79 -13.20 -6.63
C ASP A 191 -16.52 -12.05 -5.66
N ASN A 192 -16.66 -10.81 -6.14
CA ASN A 192 -16.27 -9.62 -5.37
C ASN A 192 -17.18 -9.32 -4.18
N THR A 193 -18.33 -10.00 -4.07
CA THR A 193 -19.22 -9.93 -2.90
C THR A 193 -19.07 -11.14 -1.96
N SER A 194 -18.23 -12.11 -2.30
CA SER A 194 -17.98 -13.27 -1.45
C SER A 194 -17.19 -12.92 -0.19
N GLU A 195 -17.42 -13.66 0.88
CA GLU A 195 -16.68 -13.49 2.13
C GLU A 195 -15.17 -13.68 1.95
N THR A 196 -14.75 -14.63 1.10
CA THR A 196 -13.32 -14.88 0.81
C THR A 196 -12.65 -13.65 0.20
N TYR A 197 -13.31 -13.00 -0.77
CA TYR A 197 -12.82 -11.78 -1.38
C TYR A 197 -12.69 -10.65 -0.34
N LEU A 198 -13.73 -10.45 0.48
CA LEU A 198 -13.76 -9.41 1.50
C LEU A 198 -12.75 -9.62 2.63
N ARG A 199 -12.47 -10.88 3.00
CA ARG A 199 -11.40 -11.23 3.95
C ARG A 199 -10.03 -10.77 3.43
N ILE A 200 -9.77 -10.86 2.14
CA ILE A 200 -8.53 -10.39 1.53
C ILE A 200 -8.50 -8.85 1.50
N VAL A 201 -9.48 -8.23 0.83
CA VAL A 201 -9.43 -6.78 0.57
C VAL A 201 -9.55 -5.96 1.86
N GLY A 202 -10.42 -6.39 2.78
CA GLY A 202 -10.53 -5.76 4.10
C GLY A 202 -9.27 -5.92 4.95
N SER A 203 -8.48 -6.98 4.75
CA SER A 203 -7.26 -7.15 5.53
C SER A 203 -6.06 -6.37 4.97
N LEU A 204 -6.10 -6.01 3.68
CA LEU A 204 -4.98 -5.35 2.98
C LEU A 204 -5.18 -3.84 2.75
N TYR A 205 -6.27 -3.24 3.23
CA TYR A 205 -6.49 -1.80 3.02
C TYR A 205 -5.35 -0.93 3.57
N TRP A 206 -4.72 -1.32 4.69
CA TRP A 206 -3.58 -0.58 5.24
C TRP A 206 -2.39 -0.57 4.29
N PHE A 207 -2.17 -1.64 3.55
CA PHE A 207 -1.09 -1.67 2.55
C PHE A 207 -1.37 -0.66 1.43
N TRP A 208 -2.57 -0.67 0.84
CA TRP A 208 -2.93 0.29 -0.21
C TRP A 208 -2.91 1.73 0.30
N TYR A 209 -3.46 1.96 1.50
CA TYR A 209 -3.42 3.26 2.15
C TYR A 209 -1.98 3.77 2.28
N ARG A 210 -1.07 2.98 2.85
CA ARG A 210 0.30 3.43 3.16
C ARG A 210 1.18 3.52 1.94
N ARG A 211 0.96 2.71 0.91
CA ARG A 211 1.67 2.85 -0.37
C ARG A 211 1.13 3.99 -1.24
N GLY A 212 -0.02 4.56 -0.90
CA GLY A 212 -0.70 5.57 -1.70
C GLY A 212 -1.40 4.99 -2.94
N HIS A 213 -1.68 3.68 -2.94
CA HIS A 213 -2.38 2.99 -4.02
C HIS A 213 -3.91 3.17 -3.91
N VAL A 214 -4.36 4.43 -3.81
CA VAL A 214 -5.75 4.80 -3.48
C VAL A 214 -6.75 4.22 -4.48
N ALA A 215 -6.52 4.44 -5.78
CA ALA A 215 -7.42 3.99 -6.84
C ALA A 215 -7.57 2.46 -6.87
N GLU A 216 -6.48 1.73 -6.62
CA GLU A 216 -6.51 0.27 -6.55
C GLU A 216 -7.31 -0.22 -5.33
N GLY A 217 -7.05 0.36 -4.15
CA GLY A 217 -7.78 0.03 -2.93
C GLY A 217 -9.28 0.28 -3.06
N LEU A 218 -9.69 1.45 -3.59
CA LEU A 218 -11.10 1.77 -3.82
C LEU A 218 -11.79 0.75 -4.71
N ARG A 219 -11.20 0.45 -5.86
CA ARG A 219 -11.75 -0.51 -6.82
C ARG A 219 -12.03 -1.87 -6.18
N TYR A 220 -11.15 -2.34 -5.28
CA TYR A 220 -11.31 -3.61 -4.60
C TYR A 220 -12.27 -3.55 -3.41
N LEU A 221 -12.37 -2.43 -2.70
CA LEU A 221 -13.18 -2.31 -1.49
C LEU A 221 -14.64 -1.90 -1.76
N GLU A 222 -14.94 -1.29 -2.92
CA GLU A 222 -16.29 -0.81 -3.26
C GLU A 222 -17.39 -1.87 -3.15
N SER A 223 -17.08 -3.14 -3.42
CA SER A 223 -18.06 -4.22 -3.35
C SER A 223 -18.57 -4.49 -1.94
N ALA A 224 -17.85 -4.07 -0.89
CA ALA A 224 -18.26 -4.21 0.50
C ALA A 224 -19.61 -3.54 0.79
N MET A 225 -19.94 -2.46 0.08
CA MET A 225 -21.23 -1.75 0.21
C MET A 225 -22.43 -2.55 -0.31
N LYS A 226 -22.19 -3.57 -1.15
CA LYS A 226 -23.23 -4.38 -1.80
C LYS A 226 -23.32 -5.80 -1.25
N ALA A 227 -22.33 -6.20 -0.44
CA ALA A 227 -22.23 -7.55 0.08
C ALA A 227 -23.36 -7.86 1.07
N LYS A 228 -23.79 -9.12 1.09
CA LYS A 228 -24.87 -9.63 1.93
C LYS A 228 -24.45 -10.96 2.53
N ASP A 229 -25.03 -11.31 3.67
CA ASP A 229 -24.80 -12.59 4.34
C ASP A 229 -23.31 -12.85 4.67
N ILE A 230 -22.58 -11.79 5.04
CA ILE A 230 -21.16 -11.81 5.40
C ILE A 230 -21.01 -11.73 6.92
N GLY A 231 -20.06 -12.47 7.49
CA GLY A 231 -19.71 -12.36 8.90
C GLY A 231 -19.35 -10.92 9.31
N ILE A 232 -19.89 -10.46 10.46
CA ILE A 232 -19.83 -9.06 10.88
C ILE A 232 -18.40 -8.49 10.93
N GLY A 233 -17.42 -9.25 11.45
CA GLY A 233 -16.03 -8.81 11.51
C GLY A 233 -15.39 -8.61 10.14
N VAL A 234 -15.72 -9.45 9.16
CA VAL A 234 -15.24 -9.30 7.77
C VAL A 234 -15.85 -8.05 7.14
N LEU A 235 -17.16 -7.85 7.33
CA LEU A 235 -17.86 -6.72 6.75
C LEU A 235 -17.41 -5.38 7.35
N VAL A 236 -17.31 -5.28 8.68
CA VAL A 236 -16.80 -4.10 9.39
C VAL A 236 -15.41 -3.75 8.89
N ARG A 237 -14.51 -4.72 8.80
CA ARG A 237 -13.13 -4.48 8.35
C ARG A 237 -13.08 -3.96 6.91
N ALA A 238 -13.86 -4.56 6.01
CA ALA A 238 -13.91 -4.13 4.61
C ALA A 238 -14.52 -2.72 4.47
N VAL A 239 -15.60 -2.40 5.20
CA VAL A 239 -16.23 -1.08 5.17
C VAL A 239 -15.33 -0.03 5.83
N ALA A 240 -14.64 -0.34 6.94
CA ALA A 240 -13.67 0.55 7.56
C ALA A 240 -12.51 0.87 6.60
N GLY A 241 -11.99 -0.15 5.91
CA GLY A 241 -11.01 0.00 4.85
C GLY A 241 -11.49 0.89 3.70
N LEU A 242 -12.75 0.72 3.27
CA LEU A 242 -13.34 1.58 2.24
C LEU A 242 -13.45 3.03 2.72
N THR A 243 -13.92 3.26 3.94
CA THR A 243 -14.08 4.59 4.55
C THR A 243 -12.76 5.35 4.62
N ILE A 244 -11.68 4.73 5.13
CA ILE A 244 -10.35 5.38 5.18
C ILE A 244 -9.74 5.59 3.79
N THR A 245 -10.02 4.72 2.83
CA THR A 245 -9.53 4.88 1.45
C THR A 245 -10.28 6.00 0.72
N ARG A 246 -11.59 6.16 0.95
CA ARG A 246 -12.40 7.27 0.42
C ARG A 246 -11.97 8.61 1.03
N TYR A 247 -11.66 8.63 2.33
CA TYR A 247 -11.02 9.77 2.97
C TYR A 247 -9.70 10.14 2.28
N LEU A 248 -8.82 9.16 2.05
CA LEU A 248 -7.54 9.38 1.37
C LEU A 248 -7.73 9.90 -0.08
N ALA A 249 -8.80 9.48 -0.76
CA ALA A 249 -9.15 9.95 -2.10
C ALA A 249 -9.74 11.38 -2.13
N GLY A 250 -10.07 11.98 -0.98
CA GLY A 250 -10.85 13.22 -0.92
C GLY A 250 -12.30 13.06 -1.39
N ASP A 251 -12.82 11.82 -1.44
CA ASP A 251 -14.21 11.53 -1.80
C ASP A 251 -15.12 11.72 -0.58
N ILE A 252 -15.48 12.98 -0.31
CA ILE A 252 -16.32 13.34 0.85
C ILE A 252 -17.69 12.66 0.77
N SER A 253 -18.29 12.58 -0.42
CA SER A 253 -19.63 12.00 -0.57
C SER A 253 -19.62 10.50 -0.29
N GLY A 254 -18.66 9.76 -0.87
CA GLY A 254 -18.50 8.35 -0.57
C GLY A 254 -18.08 8.12 0.87
N LEU A 255 -17.21 8.96 1.43
CA LEU A 255 -16.79 8.87 2.83
C LEU A 255 -17.99 8.87 3.77
N LEU A 256 -18.92 9.82 3.58
CA LEU A 256 -20.14 9.91 4.39
C LEU A 256 -21.05 8.69 4.22
N GLU A 257 -21.15 8.14 3.01
CA GLU A 257 -21.91 6.92 2.72
C GLU A 257 -21.35 5.70 3.49
N SER A 258 -20.05 5.44 3.39
CA SER A 258 -19.43 4.30 4.07
C SER A 258 -19.30 4.50 5.58
N PHE A 259 -19.14 5.75 6.04
CA PHE A 259 -19.21 6.10 7.45
C PHE A 259 -20.61 5.84 8.04
N GLY A 260 -21.68 6.23 7.32
CA GLY A 260 -23.05 5.89 7.70
C GLY A 260 -23.26 4.39 7.83
N ARG A 261 -22.70 3.61 6.88
CA ARG A 261 -22.73 2.15 6.95
C ARG A 261 -22.00 1.57 8.16
N LEU A 262 -20.88 2.15 8.60
CA LEU A 262 -20.22 1.74 9.86
C LEU A 262 -21.13 1.98 11.06
N GLY A 263 -21.83 3.11 11.12
CA GLY A 263 -22.79 3.41 12.20
C GLY A 263 -23.97 2.43 12.22
N GLU A 264 -24.43 1.95 11.06
CA GLU A 264 -25.45 0.89 11.00
C GLU A 264 -24.94 -0.46 11.51
N LEU A 265 -23.66 -0.78 11.29
CA LEU A 265 -23.05 -2.05 11.68
C LEU A 265 -22.61 -2.08 13.14
N GLU A 266 -22.33 -0.93 13.75
CA GLU A 266 -21.81 -0.80 15.12
C GLU A 266 -22.60 -1.62 16.16
N PRO A 267 -23.95 -1.58 16.19
CA PRO A 267 -24.72 -2.35 17.17
C PRO A 267 -24.62 -3.87 16.98
N GLU A 268 -24.31 -4.34 15.77
CA GLU A 268 -24.19 -5.78 15.47
C GLU A 268 -22.85 -6.37 15.94
N THR A 269 -21.90 -5.53 16.36
CA THR A 269 -20.53 -5.95 16.72
C THR A 269 -20.37 -6.42 18.16
N HIS A 270 -21.37 -6.29 19.04
CA HIS A 270 -21.21 -6.58 20.47
C HIS A 270 -20.75 -8.01 20.80
N SER A 271 -21.04 -8.98 19.93
CA SER A 271 -20.63 -10.39 20.10
C SER A 271 -19.22 -10.68 19.57
N ASP A 272 -18.64 -9.79 18.76
CA ASP A 272 -17.30 -9.91 18.18
C ASP A 272 -16.44 -8.72 18.63
N LYS A 273 -15.60 -8.96 19.64
CA LYS A 273 -14.76 -7.91 20.25
C LYS A 273 -13.78 -7.26 19.27
N VAL A 274 -13.30 -8.00 18.26
CA VAL A 274 -12.37 -7.44 17.26
C VAL A 274 -13.14 -6.54 16.31
N ALA A 275 -14.31 -6.98 15.83
CA ALA A 275 -15.20 -6.14 15.04
C ALA A 275 -15.62 -4.88 15.82
N ARG A 276 -15.91 -5.02 17.12
CA ARG A 276 -16.24 -3.91 18.02
C ARG A 276 -15.11 -2.91 18.13
N SER A 277 -13.89 -3.39 18.33
CA SER A 277 -12.69 -2.56 18.32
C SER A 277 -12.57 -1.77 17.01
N ASP A 278 -12.61 -2.47 15.88
CA ASP A 278 -12.40 -1.88 14.55
C ASP A 278 -13.46 -0.83 14.18
N VAL A 279 -14.74 -1.08 14.51
CA VAL A 279 -15.82 -0.11 14.23
C VAL A 279 -15.72 1.12 15.12
N LEU A 280 -15.43 0.97 16.42
CA LEU A 280 -15.36 2.08 17.36
C LEU A 280 -14.21 3.03 17.05
N VAL A 281 -13.00 2.51 16.76
CA VAL A 281 -11.86 3.37 16.40
C VAL A 281 -12.10 4.10 15.08
N SER A 282 -12.75 3.43 14.11
CA SER A 282 -13.12 4.05 12.83
C SER A 282 -14.14 5.17 13.04
N LEU A 283 -15.20 4.93 13.81
CA LEU A 283 -16.22 5.94 14.12
C LEU A 283 -15.60 7.14 14.84
N ALA A 284 -14.87 6.89 15.92
CA ALA A 284 -14.21 7.94 16.70
C ALA A 284 -13.28 8.80 15.83
N PHE A 285 -12.52 8.18 14.92
CA PHE A 285 -11.59 8.89 14.03
C PHE A 285 -12.30 9.87 13.10
N PHE A 286 -13.36 9.42 12.42
CA PHE A 286 -14.08 10.28 11.46
C PHE A 286 -14.97 11.31 12.14
N GLU A 287 -15.56 10.98 13.30
CA GLU A 287 -16.29 11.94 14.14
C GLU A 287 -15.37 13.05 14.63
N ALA A 288 -14.18 12.70 15.11
CA ALA A 288 -13.18 13.66 15.55
C ALA A 288 -12.78 14.60 14.41
N GLY A 289 -12.51 14.05 13.21
CA GLY A 289 -12.19 14.83 12.02
C GLY A 289 -13.31 15.79 11.60
N ALA A 290 -14.57 15.38 11.75
CA ALA A 290 -15.76 16.17 11.46
C ALA A 290 -16.10 17.21 12.56
N GLY A 291 -15.36 17.24 13.67
CA GLY A 291 -15.62 18.13 14.81
C GLY A 291 -16.77 17.67 15.72
N LEU A 292 -17.27 16.44 15.54
CA LEU A 292 -18.29 15.78 16.36
C LEU A 292 -17.67 15.30 17.68
N THR A 293 -17.23 16.27 18.49
CA THR A 293 -16.34 16.02 19.63
C THR A 293 -16.96 15.09 20.68
N GLU A 294 -18.24 15.29 21.00
CA GLU A 294 -18.94 14.48 22.00
C GLU A 294 -19.04 13.02 21.54
N GLN A 295 -19.47 12.78 20.29
CA GLN A 295 -19.58 11.43 19.73
C GLN A 295 -18.21 10.74 19.66
N ALA A 296 -17.20 11.46 19.18
CA ALA A 296 -15.85 10.94 19.04
C ALA A 296 -15.27 10.48 20.39
N VAL A 297 -15.48 11.26 21.45
CA VAL A 297 -15.02 10.90 22.80
C VAL A 297 -15.79 9.70 23.34
N VAL A 298 -17.10 9.60 23.13
CA VAL A 298 -17.90 8.44 23.55
C VAL A 298 -17.37 7.16 22.89
N HIS A 299 -17.21 7.14 21.57
CA HIS A 299 -16.69 5.96 20.87
C HIS A 299 -15.22 5.67 21.22
N ALA A 300 -14.39 6.70 21.45
CA ALA A 300 -13.01 6.51 21.90
C ALA A 300 -12.95 5.89 23.30
N ASP A 301 -13.76 6.35 24.25
CA ASP A 301 -13.82 5.80 25.61
C ASP A 301 -14.29 4.34 25.60
N GLU A 302 -15.29 4.01 24.78
CA GLU A 302 -15.70 2.62 24.60
C GLU A 302 -14.61 1.76 23.94
N ALA A 303 -13.89 2.31 22.96
CA ALA A 303 -12.76 1.62 22.33
C ALA A 303 -11.64 1.35 23.34
N LEU A 304 -11.38 2.25 24.29
CA LEU A 304 -10.42 2.05 25.38
C LEU A 304 -10.84 0.89 26.29
N VAL A 305 -12.12 0.78 26.65
CA VAL A 305 -12.64 -0.35 27.43
C VAL A 305 -12.45 -1.68 26.69
N VAL A 306 -12.71 -1.69 25.38
CA VAL A 306 -12.49 -2.88 24.53
C VAL A 306 -11.01 -3.21 24.43
N ALA A 307 -10.15 -2.20 24.29
CA ALA A 307 -8.70 -2.35 24.20
C ALA A 307 -8.13 -3.02 25.45
N ASP A 308 -8.53 -2.57 26.64
CA ASP A 308 -8.10 -3.18 27.91
C ASP A 308 -8.62 -4.62 28.05
N ALA A 309 -9.84 -4.91 27.58
CA ALA A 309 -10.43 -6.24 27.63
C ALA A 309 -9.81 -7.24 26.64
N LEU A 310 -9.15 -6.76 25.58
CA LEU A 310 -8.46 -7.55 24.56
C LEU A 310 -6.94 -7.57 24.71
N ASP A 311 -6.38 -6.75 25.61
CA ASP A 311 -4.95 -6.43 25.62
C ASP A 311 -4.46 -5.96 24.23
N ALA A 312 -5.23 -5.04 23.63
CA ALA A 312 -5.02 -4.53 22.28
C ALA A 312 -4.42 -3.10 22.32
N PRO A 313 -3.10 -2.94 22.47
CA PRO A 313 -2.47 -1.63 22.57
C PRO A 313 -2.63 -0.77 21.31
N TYR A 314 -2.81 -1.39 20.13
CA TYR A 314 -3.07 -0.67 18.89
C TYR A 314 -4.43 0.05 18.93
N THR A 315 -5.48 -0.61 19.45
CA THR A 315 -6.81 0.00 19.64
C THR A 315 -6.73 1.16 20.61
N LYS A 316 -5.98 0.99 21.71
CA LYS A 316 -5.75 2.04 22.71
C LYS A 316 -5.08 3.26 22.10
N ALA A 317 -4.02 3.06 21.30
CA ALA A 317 -3.31 4.16 20.65
C ALA A 317 -4.24 4.94 19.69
N GLU A 318 -5.02 4.24 18.86
CA GLU A 318 -5.96 4.87 17.93
C GLU A 318 -7.09 5.62 18.66
N ALA A 319 -7.66 5.05 19.72
CA ALA A 319 -8.70 5.70 20.50
C ALA A 319 -8.21 7.01 21.14
N LEU A 320 -7.01 7.01 21.74
CA LEU A 320 -6.39 8.21 22.29
C LEU A 320 -6.09 9.26 21.21
N MET A 321 -5.62 8.83 20.03
CA MET A 321 -5.37 9.72 18.90
C MET A 321 -6.66 10.39 18.42
N SER A 322 -7.74 9.63 18.29
CA SER A 322 -9.06 10.13 17.88
C SER A 322 -9.61 11.11 18.90
N ALA A 323 -9.53 10.80 20.20
CA ALA A 323 -9.94 11.73 21.26
C ALA A 323 -9.10 13.02 21.26
N GLY A 324 -7.78 12.92 21.11
CA GLY A 324 -6.89 14.07 20.99
C GLY A 324 -7.22 14.95 19.78
N THR A 325 -7.58 14.33 18.64
CA THR A 325 -8.06 15.03 17.44
C THR A 325 -9.37 15.77 17.71
N ALA A 326 -10.30 15.16 18.44
CA ALA A 326 -11.57 15.77 18.81
C ALA A 326 -11.36 17.04 19.67
N PHE A 327 -10.44 17.00 20.63
CA PHE A 327 -10.09 18.17 21.44
C PHE A 327 -9.35 19.26 20.66
N LEU A 328 -8.50 18.90 19.70
CA LEU A 328 -7.93 19.88 18.75
C LEU A 328 -9.06 20.61 17.99
N ARG A 329 -10.06 19.88 17.48
CA ARG A 329 -11.17 20.49 16.73
C ARG A 329 -12.11 21.33 17.60
N SER A 330 -12.29 21.00 18.87
CA SER A 330 -13.10 21.81 19.80
C SER A 330 -12.35 23.00 20.41
N GLY A 331 -11.02 23.06 20.25
CA GLY A 331 -10.18 24.16 20.73
C GLY A 331 -9.54 23.93 22.11
N ASP A 332 -9.75 22.77 22.73
CA ASP A 332 -9.09 22.40 24.00
C ASP A 332 -7.69 21.85 23.72
N MET A 333 -6.76 22.77 23.48
CA MET A 333 -5.39 22.43 23.10
C MET A 333 -4.64 21.66 24.22
N ILE A 334 -4.99 21.88 25.49
CA ILE A 334 -4.33 21.22 26.63
C ILE A 334 -4.66 19.73 26.60
N ARG A 335 -5.95 19.38 26.51
CA ARG A 335 -6.36 17.96 26.41
C ARG A 335 -5.88 17.30 25.14
N ALA A 336 -5.86 18.05 24.03
CA ALA A 336 -5.32 17.55 22.77
C ALA A 336 -3.85 17.15 22.92
N GLU A 337 -3.00 18.02 23.48
CA GLU A 337 -1.57 17.74 23.73
C GLU A 337 -1.40 16.50 24.61
N GLU A 338 -2.09 16.44 25.76
CA GLU A 338 -1.99 15.32 26.71
C GLU A 338 -2.33 13.97 26.03
N LEU A 339 -3.49 13.89 25.35
CA LEU A 339 -3.94 12.63 24.74
C LEU A 339 -3.07 12.20 23.56
N LEU A 340 -2.59 13.15 22.76
CA LEU A 340 -1.71 12.84 21.62
C LEU A 340 -0.31 12.41 22.09
N GLU A 341 0.19 12.96 23.20
CA GLU A 341 1.41 12.48 23.84
C GLU A 341 1.25 11.03 24.33
N TYR A 342 0.15 10.72 25.04
CA TYR A 342 -0.14 9.35 25.46
C TYR A 342 -0.32 8.40 24.28
N SER A 343 -1.04 8.80 23.23
CA SER A 343 -1.21 8.00 22.01
C SER A 343 0.14 7.69 21.35
N THR A 344 1.01 8.69 21.22
CA THR A 344 2.36 8.54 20.65
C THR A 344 3.19 7.56 21.47
N ALA A 345 3.14 7.65 22.80
CA ALA A 345 3.87 6.74 23.68
C ALA A 345 3.38 5.30 23.54
N VAL A 346 2.06 5.07 23.60
CA VAL A 346 1.48 3.72 23.46
C VAL A 346 1.78 3.13 22.08
N ALA A 347 1.68 3.94 21.02
CA ALA A 347 1.98 3.51 19.65
C ALA A 347 3.45 3.14 19.48
N ALA A 348 4.37 3.92 20.05
CA ALA A 348 5.80 3.63 20.02
C ALA A 348 6.13 2.34 20.79
N ASP A 349 5.55 2.15 21.99
CA ASP A 349 5.78 0.98 22.82
C ASP A 349 5.29 -0.32 22.15
N CYS A 350 4.16 -0.27 21.45
CA CYS A 350 3.62 -1.43 20.73
C CYS A 350 4.12 -1.56 19.28
N GLY A 351 4.98 -0.66 18.82
CA GLY A 351 5.53 -0.66 17.46
C GLY A 351 4.53 -0.30 16.36
N TYR A 352 3.41 0.35 16.68
CA TYR A 352 2.40 0.74 15.70
C TYR A 352 2.75 2.07 15.00
N GLN A 353 3.69 1.99 14.06
CA GLN A 353 4.30 3.14 13.39
C GLN A 353 3.31 4.12 12.73
N TRP A 354 2.20 3.63 12.15
CA TRP A 354 1.22 4.51 11.51
C TRP A 354 0.49 5.40 12.54
N CYS A 355 0.06 4.82 13.66
CA CYS A 355 -0.61 5.58 14.70
C CYS A 355 0.36 6.56 15.38
N GLU A 356 1.62 6.15 15.61
CA GLU A 356 2.67 7.05 16.10
C GLU A 356 2.88 8.25 15.17
N ALA A 357 3.05 8.00 13.87
CA ALA A 357 3.22 9.04 12.86
C ALA A 357 2.01 9.98 12.80
N SER A 358 0.80 9.42 12.85
CA SER A 358 -0.45 10.19 12.77
C SER A 358 -0.68 11.03 14.03
N ALA A 359 -0.43 10.49 15.22
CA ALA A 359 -0.51 11.22 16.48
C ALA A 359 0.50 12.38 16.53
N LEU A 360 1.75 12.16 16.06
CA LEU A 360 2.75 13.21 15.92
C LEU A 360 2.31 14.31 14.95
N TRP A 361 1.71 13.94 13.82
CA TRP A 361 1.19 14.88 12.84
C TRP A 361 0.07 15.74 13.40
N ILE A 362 -0.91 15.12 14.07
CA ILE A 362 -2.02 15.84 14.70
C ILE A 362 -1.51 16.74 15.84
N HIS A 363 -0.53 16.27 16.63
CA HIS A 363 0.07 17.07 17.69
C HIS A 363 0.87 18.26 17.13
N ALA A 364 1.57 18.10 16.00
CA ALA A 364 2.18 19.23 15.32
C ALA A 364 1.12 20.26 14.90
N LYS A 365 -0.08 19.85 14.49
CA LYS A 365 -1.18 20.81 14.21
C LYS A 365 -1.67 21.56 15.44
N VAL A 366 -1.60 20.95 16.64
CA VAL A 366 -1.87 21.67 17.90
C VAL A 366 -0.86 22.80 18.10
N ASP A 367 0.44 22.51 17.93
CA ASP A 367 1.49 23.54 17.99
C ASP A 367 1.26 24.66 16.99
N LEU A 368 0.96 24.29 15.73
CA LEU A 368 0.64 25.22 14.67
C LEU A 368 -0.59 26.08 15.07
N ALA A 369 -1.69 25.49 15.54
CA ALA A 369 -2.87 26.26 15.94
C ALA A 369 -2.59 27.31 17.04
N GLN A 370 -1.58 27.07 17.89
CA GLN A 370 -1.18 27.96 18.98
C GLN A 370 -0.05 28.94 18.61
N GLY A 371 0.38 29.00 17.35
CA GLY A 371 1.42 29.94 16.93
C GLY A 371 2.85 29.42 17.08
N ARG A 372 3.04 28.15 17.44
CA ARG A 372 4.35 27.53 17.67
C ARG A 372 4.88 26.88 16.39
N TRP A 373 5.27 27.72 15.44
CA TRP A 373 5.65 27.30 14.08
C TRP A 373 7.01 26.59 13.97
N GLY A 374 7.92 26.82 14.93
CA GLY A 374 9.26 26.20 14.94
C GLY A 374 9.44 25.26 16.13
N GLY A 375 10.54 24.52 16.17
CA GLY A 375 10.93 23.71 17.34
C GLY A 375 9.99 22.52 17.56
N PRO A 376 9.04 22.56 18.52
CA PRO A 376 8.18 21.41 18.82
C PRO A 376 7.39 20.84 17.63
N ALA A 377 6.83 21.68 16.76
CA ALA A 377 6.08 21.21 15.59
C ALA A 377 7.01 20.50 14.59
N GLU A 378 8.15 21.13 14.32
CA GLU A 378 9.15 20.65 13.35
C GLU A 378 9.77 19.33 13.78
N LEU A 379 10.11 19.18 15.07
CA LEU A 379 10.67 17.94 15.62
C LEU A 379 9.69 16.75 15.50
N LYS A 380 8.40 16.99 15.75
CA LYS A 380 7.36 15.97 15.59
C LYS A 380 7.23 15.54 14.13
N LEU A 381 7.19 16.50 13.21
CA LEU A 381 7.08 16.24 11.77
C LEU A 381 8.34 15.56 11.21
N GLN A 382 9.53 15.95 11.66
CA GLN A 382 10.78 15.28 11.31
C GLN A 382 10.77 13.81 11.74
N ARG A 383 10.40 13.52 13.00
CA ARG A 383 10.27 12.14 13.51
C ARG A 383 9.26 11.33 12.71
N MET A 384 8.10 11.92 12.40
CA MET A 384 7.08 11.31 11.57
C MET A 384 7.62 10.94 10.17
N ILE A 385 8.28 11.89 9.50
CA ILE A 385 8.83 11.70 8.15
C ILE A 385 9.89 10.60 8.14
N ASP A 386 10.78 10.58 9.14
CA ASP A 386 11.79 9.54 9.33
C ASP A 386 11.15 8.15 9.50
N ALA A 387 10.14 8.04 10.35
CA ALA A 387 9.40 6.79 10.55
C ALA A 387 8.74 6.30 9.25
N CYS A 388 8.16 7.21 8.46
CA CYS A 388 7.54 6.86 7.17
C CYS A 388 8.56 6.32 6.16
N ASP A 389 9.78 6.86 6.14
CA ASP A 389 10.86 6.38 5.27
C ASP A 389 11.26 4.93 5.56
N SER A 390 11.24 4.51 6.83
CA SER A 390 11.66 3.16 7.23
C SER A 390 10.83 2.03 6.61
N VAL A 391 9.58 2.32 6.23
CA VAL A 391 8.65 1.35 5.65
C VAL A 391 8.04 1.81 4.34
N SER A 392 8.57 2.88 3.74
CA SER A 392 8.07 3.50 2.51
C SER A 392 6.58 3.87 2.57
N ASP A 393 6.10 4.33 3.72
CA ASP A 393 4.75 4.90 3.83
C ASP A 393 4.73 6.23 3.06
N THR A 394 4.06 6.25 1.91
CA THR A 394 4.03 7.40 0.98
C THR A 394 2.95 8.40 1.39
N SER A 395 1.77 7.92 1.78
CA SER A 395 0.63 8.78 2.10
C SER A 395 0.91 9.62 3.35
N SER A 396 1.38 8.98 4.42
CA SER A 396 1.74 9.67 5.66
C SER A 396 2.94 10.60 5.46
N TRP A 397 3.91 10.19 4.63
CA TRP A 397 5.07 11.02 4.29
C TRP A 397 4.65 12.33 3.61
N MET A 398 3.75 12.27 2.62
CA MET A 398 3.29 13.45 1.89
C MET A 398 2.58 14.47 2.79
N VAL A 399 1.73 14.03 3.72
CA VAL A 399 1.04 14.95 4.66
C VAL A 399 2.02 15.53 5.68
N GLY A 400 3.02 14.77 6.10
CA GLY A 400 4.11 15.23 6.94
C GLY A 400 4.92 16.34 6.25
N LEU A 401 5.32 16.14 4.99
CA LEU A 401 6.03 17.15 4.19
C LEU A 401 5.20 18.41 3.96
N ALA A 402 3.92 18.27 3.61
CA ALA A 402 3.03 19.42 3.39
C ALA A 402 2.83 20.24 4.67
N THR A 403 2.72 19.58 5.82
CA THR A 403 2.56 20.24 7.12
C THR A 403 3.88 20.88 7.58
N LEU A 404 5.01 20.23 7.33
CA LEU A 404 6.34 20.81 7.62
C LEU A 404 6.62 22.02 6.72
N ALA A 405 6.23 21.97 5.45
CA ALA A 405 6.32 23.12 4.55
C ALA A 405 5.59 24.34 5.13
N TYR A 406 4.41 24.15 5.71
CA TYR A 406 3.67 25.22 6.37
C TYR A 406 4.39 25.75 7.63
N ALA A 407 4.90 24.87 8.48
CA ALA A 407 5.67 25.25 9.67
C ALA A 407 6.89 26.13 9.28
N LEU A 408 7.67 25.68 8.28
CA LEU A 408 8.83 26.39 7.75
C LEU A 408 8.46 27.75 7.14
N PHE A 409 7.38 27.78 6.34
CA PHE A 409 6.86 29.01 5.76
C PHE A 409 6.50 30.04 6.84
N ARG A 410 5.76 29.62 7.88
CA ARG A 410 5.35 30.51 8.98
C ARG A 410 6.51 30.97 9.85
N ARG A 411 7.60 30.19 9.93
CA ARG A 411 8.86 30.60 10.57
C ARG A 411 9.74 31.49 9.68
N GLY A 412 9.46 31.56 8.36
CA GLY A 412 10.17 32.40 7.40
C GLY A 412 11.20 31.68 6.53
N ASP A 413 11.32 30.35 6.62
CA ASP A 413 12.16 29.55 5.70
C ASP A 413 11.36 29.20 4.43
N ILE A 414 11.19 30.21 3.58
CA ILE A 414 10.39 30.14 2.34
C ILE A 414 11.00 29.15 1.34
N ASP A 415 12.33 29.07 1.26
CA ASP A 415 13.03 28.23 0.29
C ASP A 415 12.81 26.75 0.58
N SER A 416 13.03 26.32 1.83
CA SER A 416 12.79 24.93 2.23
C SER A 416 11.31 24.58 2.10
N ALA A 417 10.41 25.47 2.54
CA ALA A 417 8.96 25.26 2.46
C ALA A 417 8.49 25.00 1.02
N THR A 418 8.87 25.85 0.08
CA THR A 418 8.43 25.75 -1.32
C THR A 418 9.11 24.60 -2.08
N ARG A 419 10.32 24.17 -1.68
CA ARG A 419 10.93 22.92 -2.18
C ARG A 419 10.17 21.69 -1.69
N LEU A 420 9.77 21.64 -0.42
CA LEU A 420 8.94 20.55 0.09
C LEU A 420 7.59 20.46 -0.62
N LEU A 421 6.96 21.59 -0.95
CA LEU A 421 5.75 21.60 -1.79
C LEU A 421 6.02 21.02 -3.19
N GLY A 422 7.16 21.33 -3.80
CA GLY A 422 7.56 20.73 -5.08
C GLY A 422 7.69 19.21 -5.01
N VAL A 423 8.17 18.66 -3.89
CA VAL A 423 8.20 17.20 -3.65
C VAL A 423 6.78 16.64 -3.62
N VAL A 424 5.87 17.28 -2.86
CA VAL A 424 4.47 16.87 -2.75
C VAL A 424 3.77 16.92 -4.13
N ASP A 425 3.95 18.01 -4.89
CA ASP A 425 3.37 18.17 -6.23
C ASP A 425 3.80 17.06 -7.19
N ARG A 426 5.08 16.67 -7.16
CA ARG A 426 5.56 15.53 -7.97
C ARG A 426 4.90 14.22 -7.55
N GLN A 427 4.74 13.96 -6.25
CA GLN A 427 4.11 12.73 -5.80
C GLN A 427 2.62 12.68 -6.17
N VAL A 428 1.92 13.80 -6.07
CA VAL A 428 0.53 13.93 -6.53
C VAL A 428 0.40 13.47 -7.98
N GLU A 429 1.29 13.91 -8.87
CA GLU A 429 1.27 13.51 -10.28
C GLU A 429 1.57 12.03 -10.50
N MET A 430 2.42 11.42 -9.66
CA MET A 430 2.82 10.03 -9.81
C MET A 430 1.78 9.02 -9.28
N ILE A 431 1.12 9.33 -8.17
CA ILE A 431 0.22 8.37 -7.49
C ILE A 431 -1.24 8.83 -7.40
N GLY A 432 -1.55 10.08 -7.77
CA GLY A 432 -2.91 10.62 -7.79
C GLY A 432 -3.49 10.97 -6.41
N TYR A 433 -2.75 10.73 -5.33
CA TYR A 433 -3.14 11.13 -3.97
C TYR A 433 -2.86 12.62 -3.74
N VAL A 434 -3.88 13.38 -3.32
CA VAL A 434 -3.80 14.84 -3.10
C VAL A 434 -4.04 15.16 -1.61
N PRO A 435 -2.98 15.48 -0.83
CA PRO A 435 -3.11 15.77 0.61
C PRO A 435 -4.10 16.90 0.93
N SER A 436 -4.14 17.95 0.11
CA SER A 436 -5.05 19.10 0.30
C SER A 436 -6.51 18.78 0.00
N ALA A 437 -6.80 17.78 -0.84
CA ALA A 437 -8.16 17.30 -1.09
C ALA A 437 -8.63 16.36 0.04
N MET A 438 -7.71 15.58 0.61
CA MET A 438 -7.97 14.70 1.75
C MET A 438 -8.24 15.50 3.03
N ASP A 439 -7.44 16.54 3.31
CA ASP A 439 -7.59 17.41 4.47
C ASP A 439 -7.74 18.88 4.05
N PRO A 440 -8.93 19.28 3.58
CA PRO A 440 -9.18 20.65 3.12
C PRO A 440 -9.18 21.67 4.26
N ILE A 441 -9.36 21.24 5.51
CA ILE A 441 -9.46 22.13 6.68
C ILE A 441 -8.09 22.68 7.06
N ASP A 442 -7.08 21.81 7.15
CA ASP A 442 -5.73 22.22 7.52
C ASP A 442 -4.83 22.30 6.29
N ILE A 443 -4.55 21.17 5.63
CA ILE A 443 -3.58 21.12 4.52
C ILE A 443 -4.03 21.98 3.34
N GLY A 444 -5.31 21.93 2.97
CA GLY A 444 -5.85 22.79 1.90
C GLY A 444 -5.64 24.28 2.18
N ARG A 445 -5.91 24.71 3.41
CA ARG A 445 -5.66 26.09 3.86
C ARG A 445 -4.17 26.43 3.87
N TYR A 446 -3.31 25.51 4.35
CA TYR A 446 -1.86 25.70 4.39
C TYR A 446 -1.28 25.93 2.99
N ASP A 447 -1.62 25.05 2.04
CA ASP A 447 -1.17 25.15 0.65
C ASP A 447 -1.61 26.47 0.01
N GLN A 448 -2.88 26.84 0.19
CA GLN A 448 -3.42 28.10 -0.31
C GLN A 448 -2.69 29.32 0.28
N GLU A 449 -2.43 29.33 1.59
CA GLU A 449 -1.75 30.43 2.27
C GLU A 449 -0.32 30.61 1.77
N ILE A 450 0.45 29.52 1.65
CA ILE A 450 1.83 29.56 1.13
C ILE A 450 1.83 30.09 -0.31
N ARG A 451 1.02 29.50 -1.19
CA ARG A 451 1.00 29.84 -2.63
C ARG A 451 0.49 31.26 -2.90
N SER A 452 -0.32 31.83 -2.02
CA SER A 452 -0.82 33.20 -2.15
C SER A 452 0.15 34.25 -1.59
N ALA A 453 1.05 33.86 -0.69
CA ALA A 453 1.95 34.77 0.02
C ALA A 453 3.35 34.85 -0.59
N VAL A 454 3.83 33.79 -1.25
CA VAL A 454 5.16 33.73 -1.88
C VAL A 454 5.08 34.25 -3.32
N ASP A 455 6.07 35.02 -3.76
CA ASP A 455 6.12 35.52 -5.13
C ASP A 455 6.27 34.38 -6.17
N ASP A 456 5.65 34.56 -7.34
CA ASP A 456 5.57 33.54 -8.39
C ASP A 456 6.95 33.02 -8.86
N ASP A 457 7.96 33.88 -8.88
CA ASP A 457 9.31 33.52 -9.34
C ASP A 457 10.04 32.63 -8.33
N THR A 458 9.96 32.96 -7.05
CA THR A 458 10.49 32.14 -5.96
C THR A 458 9.76 30.82 -5.86
N LEU A 459 8.42 30.85 -5.89
CA LEU A 459 7.58 29.66 -5.82
C LEU A 459 7.91 28.69 -6.96
N ARG A 460 7.92 29.17 -8.22
CA ARG A 460 8.22 28.35 -9.40
C ARG A 460 9.64 27.77 -9.36
N ARG A 461 10.64 28.56 -8.97
CA ARG A 461 12.04 28.11 -8.90
C ARG A 461 12.22 26.99 -7.88
N ASN A 462 11.69 27.17 -6.68
CA ASN A 462 11.87 26.22 -5.59
C ASN A 462 11.01 24.96 -5.78
N ILE A 463 9.80 25.08 -6.34
CA ILE A 463 9.00 23.91 -6.73
C ILE A 463 9.78 23.06 -7.74
N GLU A 464 10.37 23.66 -8.78
CA GLU A 464 11.15 22.91 -9.78
C GLU A 464 12.33 22.17 -9.14
N VAL A 465 13.05 22.81 -8.21
CA VAL A 465 14.12 22.14 -7.43
C VAL A 465 13.55 20.99 -6.61
N GLY A 466 12.47 21.24 -5.86
CA GLY A 466 11.82 20.24 -5.01
C GLY A 466 11.36 19.00 -5.78
N ARG A 467 10.81 19.20 -6.98
CA ARG A 467 10.38 18.10 -7.87
C ARG A 467 11.54 17.19 -8.26
N GLN A 468 12.77 17.68 -8.33
CA GLN A 468 13.92 16.87 -8.74
C GLN A 468 14.56 16.09 -7.59
N LEU A 469 14.22 16.39 -6.33
CA LEU A 469 14.81 15.74 -5.17
C LEU A 469 14.47 14.25 -5.11
N THR A 470 15.48 13.44 -4.82
CA THR A 470 15.34 12.04 -4.42
C THR A 470 14.87 11.94 -2.97
N ARG A 471 14.35 10.78 -2.57
CA ARG A 471 13.89 10.56 -1.18
C ARG A 471 15.01 10.79 -0.15
N GLY A 472 16.26 10.45 -0.48
CA GLY A 472 17.43 10.73 0.35
C GLY A 472 17.73 12.23 0.50
N GLU A 473 17.68 12.99 -0.60
CA GLU A 473 17.89 14.45 -0.56
C GLU A 473 16.74 15.17 0.16
N VAL A 474 15.50 14.66 0.07
CA VAL A 474 14.37 15.17 0.86
C VAL A 474 14.63 14.96 2.35
N ARG A 475 15.13 13.78 2.75
CA ARG A 475 15.53 13.53 4.13
C ARG A 475 16.59 14.51 4.60
N GLU A 476 17.64 14.74 3.80
CA GLU A 476 18.68 15.73 4.14
C GLU A 476 18.11 17.15 4.29
N LEU A 477 17.21 17.56 3.39
CA LEU A 477 16.52 18.85 3.45
C LEU A 477 15.70 18.99 4.75
N VAL A 478 14.92 17.96 5.11
CA VAL A 478 14.14 17.95 6.36
C VAL A 478 15.05 18.06 7.58
N PHE A 479 16.11 17.25 7.64
CA PHE A 479 17.02 17.26 8.79
C PHE A 479 17.86 18.55 8.90
N ALA A 480 18.16 19.21 7.77
CA ALA A 480 18.84 20.50 7.77
C ALA A 480 17.92 21.66 8.19
N ALA A 481 16.62 21.56 7.86
CA ALA A 481 15.64 22.61 8.14
C ALA A 481 15.15 22.61 9.61
N VAL A 482 15.24 21.48 10.30
CA VAL A 482 14.82 21.34 11.71
C VAL A 482 16.02 21.47 12.66
N PRO A 483 16.06 22.49 13.54
CA PRO A 483 17.16 22.66 14.47
C PRO A 483 17.28 21.47 15.41
N SER A 484 18.50 20.95 15.62
CA SER A 484 18.75 19.93 16.63
C SER A 484 18.38 20.47 18.01
N SER A 485 17.63 19.71 18.81
CA SER A 485 17.34 20.03 20.20
C SER A 485 18.66 20.28 20.95
N GLN A 486 18.93 21.52 21.36
CA GLN A 486 20.00 21.84 22.31
C GLN A 486 19.52 21.60 23.75
#